data_AF-A0A924ZYX0-F1
#
_entry.id   AF-A0A924ZYX0-F1
#
_cell.length_a   1.000
_cell.length_b   1.000
_cell.length_c   1.000
_cell.angle_alpha   90.00
_cell.angle_beta   90.00
_cell.angle_gamma   90.00
#
_symmetry.space_group_name_H-M   'P 1'
#
loop_
_entity.id
_entity.type
_entity.pdbx_description
1 polymer ?
#
loop_
_entity_poly.entity_id
_entity_poly.type
_entity_poly.pdbx_seq_one_letter_code
_entity_poly.pdbx_strand_id
1 'polypeptide(L)' 'MYTKVEIIPILKKNKPALSAKYPISELGLFGSFARGGYHEQSDIDILVDFNGRIDGFDYIRLAHEFEDLFKF' A
#
# COMPACT_ATOMS: atom_id res chain seq x y z
N MET A 1 -6.70 7.87 -12.79
CA MET A 1 -5.54 7.01 -13.09
C MET A 1 -4.39 7.48 -12.21
N TYR A 2 -3.86 6.60 -11.36
CA TYR A 2 -2.71 6.92 -10.52
C TYR A 2 -1.41 6.78 -11.33
N THR A 3 -0.35 7.41 -10.86
CA THR A 3 1.02 7.26 -11.36
C THR A 3 1.95 6.93 -10.20
N LYS A 4 3.16 6.42 -10.52
CA LYS A 4 4.21 6.18 -9.51
C LYS A 4 4.50 7.42 -8.64
N VAL A 5 4.46 8.60 -9.25
CA VAL A 5 4.75 9.89 -8.59
C VAL A 5 3.60 10.31 -7.65
N GLU A 6 2.39 9.81 -7.84
CA GLU A 6 1.24 10.05 -6.95
C GLU A 6 1.14 8.99 -5.84
N ILE A 7 1.40 7.72 -6.16
CA ILE A 7 1.27 6.60 -5.22
C ILE A 7 2.29 6.69 -4.09
N ILE A 8 3.57 6.94 -4.40
CA ILE A 8 4.64 6.99 -3.40
C ILE A 8 4.36 8.06 -2.32
N PRO A 9 3.98 9.31 -2.65
CA PRO A 9 3.57 10.30 -1.66
C PRO A 9 2.36 9.88 -0.83
N ILE A 10 1.34 9.25 -1.41
CA ILE A 10 0.17 8.77 -0.67
C ILE A 10 0.58 7.74 0.38
N LEU A 11 1.41 6.75 0.00
CA LEU A 11 1.93 5.75 0.93
C LEU A 11 2.76 6.40 2.04
N LYS A 12 3.68 7.31 1.69
CA LYS A 12 4.52 8.03 2.68
C LYS A 12 3.68 8.85 3.67
N LYS A 13 2.63 9.53 3.19
CA LYS A 13 1.74 10.36 4.01
C LYS A 13 0.96 9.52 5.01
N ASN A 14 0.49 8.34 4.60
CA ASN A 14 -0.36 7.49 5.44
C ASN A 14 0.43 6.49 6.30
N LYS A 15 1.70 6.21 5.97
CA LYS A 15 2.55 5.28 6.73
C LYS A 15 2.54 5.53 8.24
N PRO A 16 2.65 6.77 8.78
CA PRO A 16 2.63 6.98 10.22
C PRO A 16 1.33 6.52 10.89
N ALA A 17 0.18 6.77 10.26
CA ALA A 17 -1.12 6.37 10.79
C ALA A 17 -1.33 4.86 10.69
N LEU A 18 -0.93 4.25 9.57
CA LEU A 18 -0.98 2.80 9.38
C LEU A 18 -0.07 2.07 10.37
N SER A 19 1.15 2.59 10.60
CA SER A 19 2.13 1.99 11.53
C SER A 19 1.73 2.14 13.00
N ALA A 20 0.77 3.02 13.31
CA ALA A 20 0.20 3.12 14.65
C ALA A 20 -0.87 2.05 14.92
N LYS A 21 -1.48 1.49 13.86
CA LYS A 21 -2.51 0.44 13.94
C LYS A 21 -1.94 -0.96 13.72
N TYR A 22 -0.95 -1.08 12.83
CA TYR A 22 -0.40 -2.34 12.36
C TYR A 22 1.13 -2.36 12.53
N PRO A 23 1.77 -3.53 12.69
CA PRO A 23 3.21 -3.64 12.92
C PRO A 23 4.03 -3.46 11.63
N ILE A 24 3.85 -2.34 10.92
CA ILE A 24 4.47 -2.06 9.63
C ILE A 24 5.86 -1.44 9.85
N SER A 25 6.89 -2.04 9.25
CA SER A 25 8.23 -1.44 9.15
C SER A 25 8.37 -0.61 7.88
N GLU A 26 7.92 -1.14 6.73
CA GLU A 26 8.12 -0.53 5.43
C GLU A 26 6.92 -0.72 4.49
N LEU A 27 6.71 0.27 3.61
CA LEU A 27 5.76 0.22 2.52
C LEU A 27 6.51 0.49 1.22
N GLY A 28 6.40 -0.43 0.27
CA GLY A 28 6.99 -0.34 -1.06
C GLY A 28 5.93 -0.38 -2.16
N LEU A 29 6.15 0.38 -3.22
CA LEU A 29 5.40 0.19 -4.47
C LEU A 29 6.02 -0.97 -5.25
N PHE A 30 5.21 -1.94 -5.65
CA PHE A 30 5.64 -3.10 -6.42
C PHE A 30 4.94 -3.16 -7.78
N GLY A 31 5.18 -4.23 -8.54
CA GLY A 31 4.39 -4.53 -9.74
C GLY A 31 4.59 -3.59 -10.93
N SER A 32 3.53 -3.48 -11.74
CA SER A 32 3.53 -2.74 -13.01
C SER A 32 3.83 -1.25 -12.82
N PHE A 33 3.26 -0.63 -11.78
CA PHE A 33 3.49 0.77 -11.41
C PHE A 33 4.93 1.05 -11.00
N ALA A 34 5.60 0.11 -10.33
CA ALA A 34 7.01 0.25 -9.97
C ALA A 34 7.93 0.24 -11.20
N ARG A 35 7.62 -0.61 -12.19
CA ARG A 35 8.39 -0.87 -13.42
C ARG A 35 8.09 0.09 -14.59
N GLY A 36 7.01 0.88 -14.49
CA GLY A 36 6.60 1.82 -15.55
C GLY A 36 5.82 1.18 -16.71
N GLY A 37 5.36 -0.06 -16.57
CA GLY A 37 4.59 -0.80 -17.57
C GLY A 37 3.11 -0.96 -17.21
N TYR A 38 2.54 0.00 -16.50
CA TYR A 38 1.14 -0.02 -16.06
C TYR A 38 0.20 0.51 -17.15
N HIS A 39 -1.04 0.05 -17.15
CA HIS A 39 -2.13 0.54 -17.99
C HIS A 39 -3.33 0.96 -17.12
N GLU A 40 -4.38 1.52 -17.72
CA GLU A 40 -5.54 2.08 -16.99
C GLU A 40 -6.30 1.07 -16.11
N GLN A 41 -6.14 -0.22 -16.37
CA GLN A 41 -6.77 -1.32 -15.63
C GLN A 41 -5.78 -2.09 -14.75
N SER A 42 -4.56 -1.57 -14.56
CA SER A 42 -3.57 -2.21 -13.70
C SER A 42 -3.90 -1.99 -12.23
N ASP A 43 -3.73 -3.04 -11.42
CA ASP A 43 -3.81 -2.98 -9.96
C ASP A 43 -2.59 -2.27 -9.36
N ILE A 44 -2.77 -1.67 -8.18
CA ILE A 44 -1.68 -1.07 -7.41
C ILE A 44 -1.13 -2.12 -6.44
N ASP A 45 0.00 -2.73 -6.80
CA ASP A 45 0.68 -3.69 -5.94
C ASP A 45 1.51 -2.97 -4.85
N ILE A 46 1.21 -3.28 -3.58
CA ILE A 46 1.93 -2.73 -2.42
C ILE A 46 2.64 -3.86 -1.69
N LEU A 47 3.94 -3.71 -1.48
CA LEU A 47 4.73 -4.58 -0.62
C LEU A 47 4.74 -4.00 0.79
N VAL A 48 4.39 -4.83 1.78
CA VAL A 48 4.39 -4.45 3.19
C VAL A 48 5.39 -5.32 3.93
N ASP A 49 6.34 -4.68 4.60
CA ASP A 49 7.21 -5.35 5.55
C ASP A 49 6.69 -5.12 6.98
N PHE A 50 6.79 -6.15 7.81
CA PHE A 50 6.27 -6.13 9.18
C PHE A 50 7.39 -6.33 10.20
N ASN A 51 7.41 -5.52 11.25
CA ASN A 51 8.33 -5.65 12.39
C ASN A 51 7.71 -6.38 13.59
N GLY A 52 6.57 -7.02 13.41
CA GLY A 52 5.83 -7.72 14.45
C GLY A 52 4.84 -8.72 13.86
N ARG A 53 4.11 -9.42 14.75
CA ARG A 53 3.06 -10.34 14.33
C ARG A 53 1.81 -9.58 13.91
N ILE A 54 1.31 -9.89 12.73
CA ILE A 54 -0.01 -9.47 12.24
C ILE A 54 -0.93 -10.70 12.22
N ASP A 55 -2.16 -10.55 12.69
CA ASP A 55 -3.16 -11.60 12.57
C ASP A 55 -3.93 -11.52 11.24
N GLY A 56 -4.71 -12.55 10.93
CA GLY A 56 -5.42 -12.63 9.66
C GLY A 56 -6.51 -11.55 9.49
N PHE A 57 -7.16 -11.12 10.57
CA PHE A 57 -8.19 -10.08 10.48
C PHE A 57 -7.56 -8.71 10.25
N ASP A 58 -6.47 -8.40 10.94
CA ASP A 58 -5.74 -7.16 10.75
C ASP A 58 -5.07 -7.09 9.38
N TYR A 59 -4.60 -8.21 8.85
CA TYR A 59 -4.12 -8.28 7.46
C TYR A 59 -5.23 -7.91 6.46
N ILE A 60 -6.44 -8.46 6.62
CA ILE A 60 -7.59 -8.14 5.77
C ILE A 60 -8.02 -6.68 5.93
N ARG A 61 -8.07 -6.16 7.16
CA ARG A 61 -8.37 -4.74 7.40
C ARG A 61 -7.34 -3.82 6.75
N LEU A 62 -6.05 -4.14 6.86
CA LEU A 62 -4.98 -3.38 6.23
C LEU A 62 -5.14 -3.35 4.70
N ALA A 63 -5.50 -4.48 4.08
CA ALA A 63 -5.78 -4.54 2.65
C ALA A 63 -6.94 -3.60 2.27
N HIS A 64 -8.06 -3.64 3.00
CA HIS A 64 -9.18 -2.73 2.75
C HIS A 64 -8.82 -1.25 2.98
N GLU A 65 -8.00 -0.93 3.99
CA GLU A 65 -7.52 0.45 4.16
C GLU A 65 -6.68 0.93 2.97
N PHE A 66 -5.94 0.04 2.30
CA PHE A 66 -5.26 0.39 1.06
C PHE A 66 -6.26 0.60 -0.11
N GLU A 67 -7.28 -0.24 -0.25
CA GLU A 67 -8.34 -0.04 -1.25
C GLU A 67 -9.03 1.32 -1.08
N ASP A 68 -9.40 1.67 0.15
CA ASP A 68 -10.01 2.96 0.50
C ASP A 68 -9.09 4.15 0.15
N LEU A 69 -7.77 4.01 0.37
CA LEU A 69 -6.78 5.05 0.06
C LEU A 69 -6.68 5.34 -1.44
N PHE A 70 -6.89 4.33 -2.27
CA PHE A 70 -6.78 4.43 -3.73
C PHE A 70 -8.16 4.44 -4.44
N LYS A 71 -9.27 4.53 -3.68
CA LYS A 71 -10.64 4.61 -4.21
C LYS A 71 -10.98 3.49 -5.21
N PHE A 72 -10.54 2.29 -4.91
CA PHE A 72 -10.94 1.09 -5.63
C PHE A 72 -12.22 0.48 -5.04
#